data_AF-A0A840QQ13-F1
#
_entry.id   AF-A0A840QQ13-F1
#
_cell.length_a   1.000
_cell.length_b   1.000
_cell.length_c   1.000
_cell.angle_alpha   90.00
_cell.angle_beta   90.00
_cell.angle_gamma   90.00
#
_symmetry.space_group_name_H-M   'P 1'
#
loop_
_entity.id
_entity.type
_entity.pdbx_description
1 polymer ?
#
loop_
_entity_poly.entity_id
_entity_poly.type
_entity_poly.pdbx_seq_one_letter_code
_entity_poly.pdbx_strand_id
1 'polypeptide(L)'
;MATKKLYNHLSEPLPDDMEERERYLERMHKLLDRRGKRLEQAREGEARPETERDHRYVEEVYRLNQEIDKRMNEMRFAIRSDYNRTKQRRTTGNKYTNPYDQGTVDGVFFDKRN
;
A
#
# COMPACT_ATOMS: atom_id res chain seq x y z
N MET A 1 -8.06 12.86 18.45
CA MET A 1 -6.94 13.44 17.68
C MET A 1 -6.82 12.76 16.31
N ALA A 2 -6.54 13.51 15.23
CA ALA A 2 -6.43 12.94 13.88
C ALA A 2 -5.23 12.00 13.72
N THR A 3 -4.06 12.37 14.26
CA THR A 3 -2.85 11.53 14.22
C THR A 3 -3.07 10.17 14.91
N LYS A 4 -3.67 10.16 16.11
CA LYS A 4 -4.03 8.91 16.81
C LYS A 4 -5.04 8.05 16.04
N LYS A 5 -6.03 8.68 15.39
CA LYS A 5 -7.00 7.96 14.55
C LYS A 5 -6.33 7.33 13.32
N LEU A 6 -5.40 8.04 12.69
CA LEU A 6 -4.61 7.53 11.57
C LEU A 6 -3.71 6.37 12.02
N TYR A 7 -3.04 6.51 13.17
CA TYR A 7 -2.22 5.45 13.75
C TYR A 7 -3.03 4.17 14.00
N ASN A 8 -4.20 4.29 14.64
CA ASN A 8 -5.06 3.14 14.87
C ASN A 8 -5.54 2.50 13.56
N HIS A 9 -5.95 3.31 12.58
CA HIS A 9 -6.37 2.83 11.26
C HIS A 9 -5.25 2.07 10.55
N LEU A 10 -4.02 2.59 10.57
CA LEU A 10 -2.84 1.93 10.01
C LEU A 10 -2.33 0.75 10.85
N SER A 11 -2.92 0.51 12.02
CA SER A 11 -2.63 -0.67 12.84
C SER A 11 -3.51 -1.85 12.49
N GLU A 12 -4.61 -1.62 11.79
CA GLU A 12 -5.44 -2.66 11.23
C GLU A 12 -4.77 -3.21 9.95
N PRO A 13 -4.86 -4.53 9.71
CA PRO A 13 -4.33 -5.12 8.49
C PRO A 13 -5.09 -4.61 7.26
N LEU A 14 -4.43 -4.64 6.10
CA LEU A 14 -5.08 -4.29 4.84
C LEU A 14 -6.18 -5.33 4.54
N PRO A 15 -7.42 -4.92 4.25
CA PRO A 15 -8.47 -5.87 3.89
C PRO A 15 -8.15 -6.60 2.57
N ASP A 16 -8.49 -7.89 2.52
CA ASP A 16 -8.36 -8.71 1.32
C ASP A 16 -9.49 -8.45 0.31
N ASP A 17 -10.68 -8.11 0.80
CA ASP A 17 -11.83 -7.74 -0.05
C ASP A 17 -11.60 -6.39 -0.75
N MET A 18 -11.94 -6.32 -2.04
CA MET A 18 -11.67 -5.13 -2.85
C MET A 18 -12.47 -3.91 -2.41
N GLU A 19 -13.74 -4.07 -2.03
CA GLU A 19 -14.56 -2.95 -1.60
C GLU A 19 -14.15 -2.45 -0.21
N GLU A 20 -13.88 -3.37 0.71
CA GLU A 20 -13.36 -3.03 2.03
C GLU A 20 -12.01 -2.33 1.95
N ARG A 21 -11.14 -2.79 1.03
CA ARG A 21 -9.85 -2.16 0.78
C ARG A 21 -10.01 -0.76 0.21
N GLU A 22 -10.96 -0.53 -0.69
CA GLU A 22 -11.25 0.83 -1.19
C GLU A 22 -11.74 1.74 -0.06
N ARG A 23 -12.68 1.27 0.76
CA ARG A 23 -13.15 2.01 1.95
C ARG A 23 -12.03 2.30 2.94
N TYR A 24 -11.12 1.35 3.13
CA TYR A 24 -9.95 1.50 3.98
C TYR A 24 -9.02 2.60 3.46
N LEU A 25 -8.73 2.62 2.16
CA LEU A 25 -7.89 3.63 1.52
C LEU A 25 -8.54 5.01 1.53
N GLU A 26 -9.84 5.11 1.28
CA GLU A 26 -10.58 6.38 1.34
C GLU A 26 -10.56 6.97 2.76
N ARG A 27 -10.73 6.12 3.77
CA ARG A 27 -10.65 6.54 5.18
C ARG A 27 -9.26 7.02 5.55
N MET A 28 -8.22 6.32 5.08
CA MET A 28 -6.83 6.73 5.26
C MET A 28 -6.56 8.10 4.65
N HIS A 29 -6.98 8.36 3.40
CA HIS A 29 -6.85 9.66 2.74
C HIS A 29 -7.54 10.78 3.54
N LYS A 30 -8.80 10.57 3.96
CA LYS A 30 -9.53 11.55 4.78
C LYS A 30 -8.81 11.86 6.09
N LEU A 31 -8.13 10.89 6.70
CA LEU A 31 -7.36 11.08 7.93
C LEU A 31 -6.05 11.82 7.68
N LEU A 32 -5.37 11.55 6.55
CA LEU A 32 -4.17 12.27 6.10
C LEU A 32 -4.48 13.74 5.82
N ASP A 33 -5.57 14.05 5.11
CA ASP A 33 -5.98 15.43 4.84
C ASP A 33 -6.29 16.20 6.12
N ARG A 34 -7.03 15.57 7.03
CA ARG A 34 -7.36 16.14 8.34
C ARG A 34 -6.15 16.34 9.24
N ARG A 35 -5.08 15.55 9.04
CA ARG A 35 -3.78 15.74 9.71
C ARG A 35 -3.02 16.89 9.06
N GLY A 36 -2.94 16.93 7.73
CA GLY A 36 -2.27 17.98 6.97
C GLY A 36 -2.77 19.38 7.34
N LYS A 37 -4.09 19.59 7.28
CA LYS A 37 -4.71 20.87 7.66
C LYS A 37 -4.40 21.30 9.10
N ARG A 38 -4.30 20.36 10.04
CA ARG A 38 -3.95 20.66 11.43
C ARG A 38 -2.47 21.01 11.61
N LEU A 39 -1.59 20.34 10.86
CA LEU A 39 -0.16 20.65 10.88
C LEU A 39 0.12 22.02 10.24
N GLU A 40 -0.62 22.37 9.20
CA GLU A 40 -0.57 23.69 8.57
C GLU A 40 -1.02 24.78 9.55
N GLN A 41 -2.19 24.61 10.17
CA GLN A 41 -2.68 25.50 11.22
C GLN A 41 -1.69 25.64 12.39
N ALA A 42 -1.02 24.56 12.78
CA ALA A 42 -0.01 24.58 13.85
C ALA A 42 1.33 25.20 13.43
N ARG A 43 1.61 25.30 12.13
CA ARG A 43 2.79 26.02 11.61
C ARG A 43 2.51 27.52 11.49
N GLU A 44 1.28 27.88 11.13
CA GLU A 44 0.84 29.28 11.01
C GLU A 44 0.60 29.95 12.37
N GLY A 45 0.10 29.19 13.35
CA GLY A 45 0.03 29.63 14.73
C GLY A 45 1.24 29.12 15.51
N GLU A 46 2.21 29.98 15.78
CA GLU A 46 3.34 29.70 16.69
C GLU A 46 2.85 29.53 18.14
N ALA A 47 2.10 28.46 18.42
CA ALA A 47 1.80 28.04 19.78
C ALA A 47 2.99 27.23 20.29
N ARG A 48 3.97 27.94 20.86
CA ARG A 48 5.01 27.30 21.67
C ARG A 48 4.29 26.56 22.81
N PRO A 49 4.60 25.28 23.10
CA PRO A 49 3.99 24.61 24.24
C PRO A 49 4.31 25.40 25.52
N GLU A 50 3.30 26.01 26.12
CA GLU A 50 3.47 26.85 27.31
C GLU A 50 3.35 26.04 28.61
N THR A 51 2.82 24.81 28.52
CA THR A 51 2.60 23.93 29.67
C THR A 51 3.23 22.55 29.48
N GLU A 52 3.54 21.89 30.60
CA GLU A 52 4.02 20.50 30.65
C GLU A 52 3.04 19.51 29.96
N ARG A 53 1.74 19.84 29.94
CA ARG A 53 0.73 19.05 29.24
C ARG A 53 0.89 19.18 27.72
N ASP A 54 1.21 20.37 27.24
CA ASP A 54 1.43 20.63 25.82
C ASP A 54 2.73 19.98 25.34
N HIS A 55 3.78 19.99 26.17
CA HIS A 55 5.02 19.28 25.89
C HIS A 55 4.80 17.77 25.69
N ARG A 56 4.15 17.11 26.66
CA ARG A 56 3.81 15.67 26.54
C ARG A 56 2.93 15.38 25.33
N TYR A 57 2.02 16.29 25.02
CA TYR A 57 1.17 16.14 23.84
C TYR A 57 1.98 16.21 22.54
N VAL A 58 2.88 17.19 22.41
CA VAL A 58 3.79 17.32 21.24
C VAL A 58 4.68 16.08 21.08
N GLU A 59 5.24 15.57 22.17
CA GLU A 59 6.03 14.33 22.15
C GLU A 59 5.21 13.13 21.69
N GLU A 60 3.97 12.97 22.19
CA GLU A 60 3.08 11.89 21.74
C GLU A 60 2.78 12.02 20.24
N VAL A 61 2.51 13.23 19.74
CA VAL A 61 2.29 13.49 18.30
C VAL A 61 3.51 13.09 17.49
N TYR A 62 4.71 13.48 17.93
CA TYR A 62 5.96 13.20 17.23
C TYR A 62 6.23 11.70 17.15
N ARG A 63 6.10 10.99 18.28
CA ARG A 63 6.24 9.52 18.32
C ARG A 63 5.24 8.83 17.40
N LEU A 64 3.97 9.24 17.43
CA LEU A 64 2.94 8.67 16.57
C LEU A 64 3.23 8.93 15.08
N ASN A 65 3.80 10.09 14.73
CA ASN A 65 4.18 10.39 13.35
C ASN A 65 5.27 9.45 12.85
N GLN A 66 6.33 9.21 13.63
CA GLN A 66 7.40 8.30 13.23
C GLN A 66 6.88 6.89 12.96
N GLU A 67 5.98 6.41 13.81
CA GLU A 67 5.40 5.08 13.66
C GLU A 67 4.41 5.00 12.48
N ILE A 68 3.64 6.06 12.22
CA ILE A 68 2.80 6.18 11.02
C ILE A 68 3.66 6.11 9.76
N ASP A 69 4.78 6.84 9.72
CA ASP A 69 5.66 6.87 8.55
C ASP A 69 6.28 5.49 8.26
N LYS A 70 6.67 4.76 9.31
CA LYS A 70 7.15 3.39 9.20
C LYS A 70 6.09 2.46 8.59
N ARG A 71 4.88 2.47 9.13
CA ARG A 71 3.77 1.61 8.68
C ARG A 71 3.32 1.92 7.26
N MET A 72 3.27 3.21 6.91
CA MET A 72 2.96 3.65 5.54
C MET A 72 3.98 3.10 4.54
N ASN A 73 5.27 3.11 4.91
CA ASN A 73 6.32 2.53 4.08
C ASN A 73 6.17 1.00 3.95
N GLU A 74 5.93 0.29 5.05
CA GLU A 74 5.68 -1.17 5.03
C GLU A 74 4.48 -1.53 4.14
N MET A 75 3.38 -0.79 4.27
CA MET A 75 2.18 -0.97 3.45
C MET A 75 2.44 -0.70 1.98
N ARG A 76 3.23 0.35 1.66
CA ARG A 76 3.66 0.65 0.28
C ARG A 76 4.47 -0.51 -0.30
N PHE A 77 5.37 -1.11 0.47
CA PHE A 77 6.13 -2.29 0.03
C PHE A 77 5.22 -3.50 -0.21
N ALA A 78 4.28 -3.77 0.70
CA ALA A 78 3.31 -4.86 0.54
C ALA A 78 2.50 -4.71 -0.76
N ILE A 79 1.91 -3.53 -0.98
CA ILE A 79 1.12 -3.22 -2.18
C ILE A 79 1.97 -3.38 -3.45
N ARG A 80 3.23 -2.92 -3.45
CA ARG A 80 4.13 -3.07 -4.59
C ARG A 80 4.47 -4.53 -4.86
N SER A 81 4.70 -5.32 -3.80
CA SER A 81 4.99 -6.75 -3.91
C SER A 81 3.79 -7.50 -4.51
N ASP A 82 2.57 -7.22 -4.04
CA ASP A 82 1.34 -7.82 -4.56
C ASP A 82 1.11 -7.48 -6.03
N TYR A 83 1.37 -6.23 -6.43
CA TYR A 83 1.32 -5.81 -7.83
C TYR A 83 2.31 -6.60 -8.70
N ASN A 84 3.57 -6.72 -8.26
CA ASN A 84 4.59 -7.48 -8.97
C ASN A 84 4.25 -8.97 -9.06
N ARG A 85 3.74 -9.58 -7.98
CA ARG A 85 3.29 -10.98 -7.95
C ARG A 85 2.14 -11.21 -8.93
N THR A 86 1.19 -10.29 -8.99
CA THR A 86 0.07 -10.34 -9.94
C THR A 86 0.55 -10.22 -11.39
N LYS A 87 1.50 -9.32 -11.67
CA LYS A 87 2.11 -9.18 -13.00
C LYS A 87 2.86 -10.45 -13.41
N GLN A 88 3.65 -11.04 -12.52
CA GLN A 88 4.37 -12.29 -12.79
C GLN A 88 3.44 -13.46 -13.07
N ARG A 89 2.35 -13.62 -12.30
CA ARG A 89 1.34 -14.66 -12.56
C ARG A 89 0.72 -14.53 -13.96
N ARG A 90 0.45 -13.29 -14.43
CA ARG A 90 -0.04 -13.05 -15.80
C ARG A 90 1.00 -13.41 -16.87
N THR A 91 2.28 -13.10 -16.66
CA THR A 91 3.34 -13.46 -17.63
C THR A 91 3.62 -14.95 -17.68
N THR A 92 3.51 -15.67 -16.56
CA THR A 92 3.70 -17.13 -16.53
C THR A 92 2.47 -17.86 -17.05
N GLY A 93 1.26 -17.39 -16.74
CA GLY A 93 0.01 -17.95 -17.27
C GLY A 93 -0.07 -17.89 -18.80
N ASN A 94 0.39 -16.80 -19.42
CA ASN A 94 0.44 -16.69 -20.89
C ASN A 94 1.53 -17.55 -21.56
N LYS A 95 2.54 -18.02 -20.81
CA LYS A 95 3.58 -18.92 -21.35
C LYS A 95 3.15 -20.40 -21.40
N TYR A 96 2.05 -20.76 -20.73
CA TYR A 96 1.53 -22.13 -20.71
C TYR A 96 0.39 -22.37 -21.71
N THR A 97 -0.10 -21.34 -22.40
CA THR A 97 -1.26 -21.45 -23.30
C THR A 97 -0.90 -21.57 -24.79
N ASN A 98 0.35 -21.86 -25.15
CA ASN A 98 0.64 -22.17 -26.55
C ASN A 98 1.67 -23.30 -26.74
N PRO A 99 1.22 -24.58 -26.70
CA PRO A 99 2.01 -25.73 -27.14
C PRO A 99 2.30 -25.74 -28.67
N TYR A 100 1.78 -24.78 -29.43
CA TYR A 100 1.85 -24.75 -30.90
C TYR A 100 2.50 -23.46 -31.47
N ASP A 101 3.10 -22.59 -30.65
CA ASP A 101 3.74 -21.34 -31.13
C ASP A 101 5.22 -21.48 -31.53
N GLN A 102 5.82 -22.64 -31.29
CA GLN A 102 7.13 -22.91 -31.85
C GLN A 102 6.91 -23.44 -33.25
N GLY A 103 7.08 -22.54 -34.23
CA GLY A 103 6.87 -22.78 -35.64
C GLY A 103 7.37 -24.15 -36.08
N THR A 104 6.55 -24.82 -36.87
CA THR A 104 6.94 -25.97 -37.68
C THR A 104 8.12 -25.58 -38.57
N VAL A 105 9.33 -25.75 -38.07
CA VAL A 105 10.53 -25.84 -38.90
C VAL A 105 10.57 -27.28 -39.39
N ASP A 106 10.17 -27.46 -40.65
CA ASP A 106 10.37 -28.63 -41.51
C ASP A 106 10.75 -29.94 -40.79
N GLY A 107 9.72 -30.75 -40.50
CA GLY A 107 9.88 -32.09 -39.95
C GLY A 107 9.03 -33.08 -40.72
N VAL A 108 9.62 -33.64 -41.78
CA VAL A 108 9.10 -34.74 -42.59
C VAL A 108 8.57 -35.88 -41.70
N PHE A 109 7.27 -36.15 -41.73
CA PHE A 109 6.72 -37.41 -41.21
C PHE A 109 6.60 -38.41 -42.35
N PHE A 110 7.45 -39.42 -42.30
CA PHE A 110 7.46 -40.57 -43.18
C PHE A 110 6.12 -41.31 -43.10
N ASP A 111 5.45 -41.46 -44.24
CA ASP A 111 4.51 -42.55 -44.44
C ASP A 111 5.31 -43.86 -44.51
N LYS A 112 5.25 -44.64 -43.42
CA LYS A 112 5.60 -46.06 -43.43
C LYS A 112 4.57 -46.83 -42.61
N ARG A 113 3.60 -47.39 -43.36
CA ARG A 113 2.97 -48.73 -43.23
C ARG A 113 2.35 -49.10 -41.87
N ASN A 114 1.05 -49.35 -41.83
CA ASN A 114 0.34 -50.51 -42.40
C ASN A 114 -1.13 -50.17 -42.66
#